data_AF-A0A2N1MSB4-F1
#
_entry.id   AF-A0A2N1MSB4-F1
#
_cell.length_a   1.000
_cell.length_b   1.000
_cell.length_c   1.000
_cell.angle_alpha   90.00
_cell.angle_beta   90.00
_cell.angle_gamma   90.00
#
_symmetry.space_group_name_H-M   'P 1'
#
loop_
_entity.id
_entity.type
_entity.pdbx_description
1 polymer ?
#
loop_
_entity_poly.entity_id
_entity_poly.type
_entity_poly.pdbx_seq_one_letter_code
_entity_poly.pdbx_strand_id
1 'polypeptide(L)' 'MAEFDPSFIIPGEKKIRTMIIKSYKFNREDLQNLLTNTAENVSLTIDLWSSKAKHWYLGVTATWITSNFEIKIQC' A
#
# COMPACT_ATOMS: atom_id res chain seq x y z
N MET A 1 -18.91 -25.88 -0.04
CA MET A 1 -18.95 -24.62 0.73
C MET A 1 -17.84 -24.69 1.75
N ALA A 2 -16.89 -23.76 1.72
CA ALA A 2 -15.86 -23.70 2.77
C ALA A 2 -16.56 -23.30 4.07
N GLU A 3 -16.55 -24.22 5.03
CA GLU A 3 -17.14 -24.01 6.36
C GLU A 3 -16.24 -23.02 7.12
N PHE A 4 -16.83 -21.95 7.64
CA PHE A 4 -16.09 -20.98 8.44
C PHE A 4 -15.67 -21.63 9.75
N ASP A 5 -14.41 -21.43 10.15
CA ASP A 5 -13.88 -21.93 11.42
C ASP A 5 -14.73 -21.39 12.59
N PRO A 6 -15.43 -22.25 13.35
CA PRO A 6 -16.29 -21.81 14.44
C PRO A 6 -15.51 -21.17 15.60
N SER A 7 -14.18 -21.33 15.64
CA SER A 7 -13.31 -20.66 16.61
C SER A 7 -12.89 -19.24 16.18
N PHE A 8 -13.21 -18.82 14.95
CA PHE A 8 -12.85 -17.49 14.46
C PHE A 8 -13.69 -16.39 15.12
N ILE A 9 -13.03 -15.59 15.97
CA ILE A 9 -13.65 -14.44 16.61
C ILE A 9 -13.49 -13.21 15.72
N ILE A 10 -14.62 -12.66 15.25
CA ILE A 10 -14.63 -11.42 14.46
C ILE A 10 -14.02 -10.29 15.30
N PRO A 11 -12.96 -9.62 14.81
CA PRO A 11 -12.33 -8.54 15.54
C PRO A 11 -13.27 -7.33 15.63
N GLY A 12 -13.38 -6.74 16.82
CA GLY A 12 -14.08 -5.45 16.98
C GLY A 12 -13.34 -4.30 16.30
N GLU A 13 -14.04 -3.19 16.08
CA GLU A 13 -13.55 -2.00 15.36
C GLU A 13 -12.15 -1.54 15.83
N LYS A 14 -11.92 -1.44 17.15
CA LYS A 14 -10.62 -1.07 17.71
C LYS A 14 -9.51 -2.01 17.28
N LYS A 15 -9.78 -3.33 17.29
CA LYS A 15 -8.82 -4.36 16.89
C LYS A 15 -8.54 -4.28 15.39
N ILE A 16 -9.56 -4.08 14.56
CA ILE A 16 -9.41 -3.85 13.11
C ILE A 16 -8.52 -2.65 12.86
N ARG A 17 -8.78 -1.51 13.52
CA ARG A 17 -7.97 -0.30 13.37
C ARG A 17 -6.51 -0.54 13.75
N THR A 18 -6.26 -1.23 14.86
CA THR A 18 -4.90 -1.61 15.26
C THR A 18 -4.23 -2.52 14.24
N MET A 19 -4.96 -3.49 13.67
CA MET A 19 -4.42 -4.38 12.63
C MET A 19 -4.06 -3.58 11.38
N ILE A 20 -4.92 -2.68 10.90
CA ILE A 20 -4.64 -1.80 9.75
C ILE A 20 -3.36 -0.98 9.98
N ILE A 21 -3.24 -0.34 11.16
CA ILE A 21 -2.05 0.47 11.49
C ILE A 21 -0.78 -0.38 11.52
N LYS A 22 -0.85 -1.60 12.08
CA LYS A 22 0.30 -2.51 12.12
C LYS A 22 0.72 -2.93 10.72
N SER A 23 -0.23 -3.37 9.89
CA SER A 23 0.04 -3.76 8.49
C SER A 23 0.61 -2.60 7.69
N TYR A 24 0.08 -1.39 7.87
CA TYR A 24 0.61 -0.20 7.21
C TYR A 24 2.07 0.08 7.59
N LYS A 25 2.41 0.01 8.89
CA LYS A 25 3.79 0.23 9.35
C LYS A 25 4.75 -0.80 8.75
N PHE A 26 4.37 -2.08 8.82
CA PHE A 26 5.16 -3.18 8.26
C PHE A 26 5.39 -3.01 6.76
N ASN A 27 4.32 -2.79 5.98
CA ASN A 27 4.43 -2.63 4.53
C ASN A 27 5.23 -1.40 4.13
N ARG A 28 5.18 -0.32 4.92
CA ARG A 28 5.98 0.88 4.65
C ARG A 28 7.47 0.61 4.80
N GLU A 29 7.87 -0.09 5.87
CA GLU A 29 9.27 -0.47 6.10
C GLU A 29 9.77 -1.43 5.02
N ASP A 30 8.94 -2.41 4.65
CA ASP A 30 9.26 -3.35 3.59
C ASP A 30 9.41 -2.66 2.22
N LEU A 31 8.50 -1.73 1.89
CA LEU A 31 8.59 -0.94 0.66
C LEU A 31 9.86 -0.06 0.62
N GLN A 32 10.22 0.55 1.75
CA GLN A 32 11.45 1.34 1.84
C GLN A 32 12.67 0.46 1.55
N ASN A 33 12.76 -0.71 2.19
CA ASN A 33 13.84 -1.66 1.95
C ASN A 33 13.85 -2.14 0.49
N LEU A 34 12.68 -2.44 -0.09
CA LEU A 34 12.56 -2.85 -1.48
C LEU A 34 13.08 -1.78 -2.44
N LEU A 35 12.67 -0.52 -2.26
CA LEU A 35 13.12 0.60 -3.09
C LEU A 35 14.63 0.82 -2.94
N THR A 36 15.15 0.81 -1.72
CA THR A 36 16.60 0.97 -1.47
C THR A 36 17.44 -0.15 -2.09
N ASN A 37 16.94 -1.38 -2.12
CA ASN A 37 17.70 -2.54 -2.61
C ASN A 37 17.54 -2.78 -4.11
N THR A 38 16.42 -2.37 -4.73
CA THR A 38 16.09 -2.75 -6.11
C THR A 38 16.01 -1.60 -7.09
N ALA A 39 15.77 -0.37 -6.63
CA ALA A 39 15.56 0.77 -7.51
C ALA A 39 16.83 1.62 -7.60
N GLU A 40 17.42 1.69 -8.80
CA GLU A 40 18.45 2.70 -9.09
C GLU A 40 17.81 4.07 -9.33
N ASN A 41 16.74 4.09 -10.13
CA ASN A 41 15.97 5.27 -10.48
C ASN A 41 14.48 5.03 -10.23
N VAL A 42 13.79 6.02 -9.68
CA VAL A 42 12.34 5.99 -9.43
C VAL A 42 11.69 7.16 -10.16
N SER A 43 10.63 6.86 -10.91
CA SER A 43 9.73 7.85 -11.49
C SER A 43 8.51 8.02 -10.59
N LEU A 44 8.20 9.25 -10.20
CA LEU A 44 7.02 9.57 -9.42
C LEU A 44 5.99 10.23 -10.34
N THR A 45 4.80 9.64 -10.38
CA THR A 45 3.63 10.23 -11.04
C THR A 45 2.67 10.72 -9.99
N ILE A 46 2.15 11.93 -10.20
CA ILE A 46 1.24 12.59 -9.27
C ILE A 46 -0.05 12.88 -10.03
N ASP A 47 -1.15 12.35 -9.53
CA ASP A 47 -2.49 12.62 -10.02
C ASP A 47 -3.23 13.47 -8.96
N LEU A 48 -3.74 14.62 -9.39
CA LEU A 48 -4.44 15.56 -8.52
C LEU A 48 -5.86 15.74 -9.05
N TRP A 49 -6.84 15.41 -8.23
CA TRP A 49 -8.24 15.60 -8.56
C TRP A 49 -9.03 16.15 -7.37
N SER A 50 -10.17 16.77 -7.67
CA SER A 50 -11.12 17.21 -6.66
C SER A 50 -12.42 16.41 -6.77
N SER A 51 -13.05 16.14 -5.64
CA SER A 51 -14.41 15.61 -5.64
C SER A 51 -15.43 16.74 -5.79
N LYS A 52 -16.65 16.37 -6.19
CA LYS A 52 -17.82 17.26 -6.17
C LYS A 52 -18.09 17.87 -4.78
N ALA A 53 -17.63 17.22 -3.71
CA ALA A 53 -17.72 17.68 -2.33
C ALA A 53 -16.60 18.68 -1.94
N LYS A 54 -15.82 19.18 -2.91
CA LYS A 54 -14.70 20.11 -2.73
C LYS A 54 -13.55 19.56 -1.87
N HIS A 55 -13.41 18.23 -1.81
CA HIS A 55 -12.22 17.60 -1.25
C HIS A 55 -11.16 17.45 -2.34
N TRP A 56 -9.92 17.78 -2.01
CA TRP A 56 -8.76 17.61 -2.88
C TRP A 56 -8.08 16.28 -2.54
N TYR A 57 -7.73 15.52 -3.57
CA TYR A 57 -7.04 14.24 -3.44
C TYR A 57 -5.75 14.30 -4.24
N LEU A 58 -4.71 13.70 -3.67
CA LEU A 58 -3.41 13.56 -4.28
C LEU A 58 -3.06 12.07 -4.33
N GLY A 59 -3.14 11.49 -5.52
CA GLY A 59 -2.59 10.16 -5.79
C GLY A 59 -1.12 10.31 -6.13
N VAL A 60 -0.26 9.55 -5.46
CA VAL A 60 1.16 9.46 -5.79
C VAL A 60 1.45 8.01 -6.15
N THR A 61 2.10 7.79 -7.28
CA THR A 61 2.48 6.45 -7.72
C THR A 61 3.95 6.44 -8.10
N ALA A 62 4.71 5.56 -7.44
CA ALA A 62 6.12 5.32 -7.73
C ALA A 62 6.25 4.17 -8.73
N THR A 63 7.02 4.39 -9.79
CA THR A 63 7.35 3.39 -10.80
C THR A 63 8.86 3.28 -10.93
N TRP A 64 9.38 2.06 -10.92
CA TRP A 64 10.81 1.80 -11.10
C TRP A 64 11.05 0.54 -11.94
N ILE A 65 12.27 0.42 -12.45
CA ILE A 65 12.71 -0.74 -13.23
C ILE A 65 13.70 -1.53 -12.35
N THR A 66 13.48 -2.84 -12.26
CA THR A 66 14.39 -3.75 -11.55
C THR A 66 15.54 -4.18 -12.45
N SER A 67 16.59 -4.75 -11.85
CA SER A 67 17.74 -5.32 -12.57
C SER A 67 17.39 -6.45 -13.56
N ASN A 68 16.22 -7.09 -13.39
CA ASN A 68 15.69 -8.08 -14.32
C ASN A 68 14.86 -7.45 -15.46
N PHE A 69 14.92 -6.13 -15.64
CA PHE A 69 14.13 -5.37 -16.60
C PHE A 69 12.61 -5.51 -16.41
N GLU A 70 12.16 -5.80 -15.18
CA GLU A 70 10.74 -5.77 -14.83
C GLU A 70 10.33 -4.38 -14.32
N ILE A 71 9.19 -3.89 -14.80
CA ILE A 71 8.56 -2.67 -14.29
C ILE A 71 7.79 -3.00 -13.01
N LYS A 72 8.06 -2.27 -11.93
CA LYS A 72 7.29 -2.32 -10.69
C LYS A 72 6.60 -0.98 -10.46
N ILE A 73 5.37 -1.05 -9.97
CA ILE A 73 4.51 0.11 -9.73
C ILE A 73 3.95 -0.04 -8.32
N GLN A 74 4.04 1.03 -7.53
CA GLN A 74 3.48 1.11 -6.19
C GLN A 74 2.72 2.42 -6.01
N CYS A 75 1.43 2.30 -5.66
CA CYS A 75 0.55 3.38 -5.25
C CYS A 75 0.41 3.43 -3.72
#